data_AF-A0A512TNI2-F1
#
_entry.id   AF-A0A512TNI2-F1
#
_cell.length_a   1.000
_cell.length_b   1.000
_cell.length_c   1.000
_cell.angle_alpha   90.00
_cell.angle_beta   90.00
_cell.angle_gamma   90.00
#
_symmetry.space_group_name_H-M   'P 1'
#
loop_
_entity.id
_entity.type
_entity.pdbx_description
1 polymer ?
#
loop_
_entity_poly.entity_id
_entity_poly.type
_entity_poly.pdbx_seq_one_letter_code
_entity_poly.pdbx_strand_id
1 'polypeptide(L)'
;MFKEDRHIFNLEESEIFKELMEREFGGLPIQIGYCNGNNNMLNAVEYHRSSEINIAVTDLILLLGWQPDINENHNYDTSKIEAFLVPAGTIIEVFATTLHYAPCNADNNGFRCVVVLPKDTNMPLEYNVKKNGEDALLFAKNKWLIGHKDTDLGKQGAFIGLYGDNISLK
;
A
#
# COMPACT_ATOMS: atom_id res chain seq x y z
N MET A 1 3.17 14.74 -0.37
CA MET A 1 4.37 14.10 -0.96
C MET A 1 4.99 13.21 0.11
N PHE A 2 5.30 11.97 -0.23
CA PHE A 2 5.90 10.99 0.66
C PHE A 2 7.10 10.33 -0.01
N LYS A 3 7.94 9.69 0.80
CA LYS A 3 9.14 8.98 0.39
C LYS A 3 9.04 7.55 0.87
N GLU A 4 9.48 6.66 0.02
CA GLU A 4 9.58 5.24 0.31
C GLU A 4 11.03 4.81 0.14
N ASP A 5 11.50 4.01 1.10
CA ASP A 5 12.70 3.20 0.94
C ASP A 5 12.32 1.76 1.24
N ARG A 6 12.85 0.83 0.45
CA ARG A 6 12.56 -0.60 0.58
C ARG A 6 13.54 -1.30 1.51
N HIS A 7 14.57 -0.58 1.98
CA HIS A 7 15.63 -1.14 2.79
C HIS A 7 15.93 -0.27 4.01
N ILE A 8 15.98 -0.93 5.17
CA ILE A 8 16.58 -0.40 6.38
C ILE A 8 17.63 -1.42 6.82
N PHE A 9 18.86 -1.28 6.31
CA PHE A 9 19.94 -2.26 6.50
C PHE A 9 20.11 -2.72 7.96
N ASN A 10 20.09 -1.80 8.92
CA ASN A 10 20.25 -2.14 10.34
C ASN A 10 19.09 -2.98 10.90
N LEU A 11 17.88 -2.88 10.32
CA LEU A 11 16.75 -3.72 10.70
C LEU A 11 16.79 -5.08 10.02
N GLU A 12 17.31 -5.18 8.79
CA GLU A 12 17.41 -6.47 8.08
C GLU A 12 18.41 -7.45 8.74
N GLU A 13 19.34 -6.94 9.55
CA GLU A 13 20.27 -7.76 10.36
C GLU A 13 19.75 -8.04 11.79
N SER A 14 18.58 -7.51 12.15
CA SER A 14 18.05 -7.59 13.50
C SER A 14 17.31 -8.90 13.80
N GLU A 15 17.12 -9.20 15.08
CA GLU A 15 16.34 -10.38 15.48
C GLU A 15 14.87 -10.29 15.06
N ILE A 16 14.29 -9.07 15.08
CA ILE A 16 12.91 -8.87 14.65
C ILE A 16 12.72 -9.19 13.16
N PHE A 17 13.73 -8.99 12.31
CA PHE A 17 13.67 -9.43 10.92
C PHE A 17 13.51 -10.95 10.81
N LYS A 18 14.32 -11.70 11.57
CA LYS A 18 14.22 -13.17 11.57
C LYS A 18 12.87 -13.63 12.10
N GLU A 19 12.40 -13.05 13.20
CA GLU A 19 11.10 -13.39 13.78
C GLU A 19 9.95 -13.16 12.78
N LEU A 20 9.92 -12.00 12.12
CA LEU A 20 8.89 -11.69 11.12
C LEU A 20 9.00 -12.64 9.91
N MET A 21 10.21 -12.88 9.42
CA MET A 21 10.45 -13.79 8.29
C MET A 21 9.95 -15.20 8.60
N GLU A 22 10.34 -15.76 9.75
CA GLU A 22 10.04 -17.14 10.12
C GLU A 22 8.57 -17.33 10.52
N ARG A 23 8.00 -16.40 11.30
CA ARG A 23 6.68 -16.57 11.92
C ARG A 23 5.54 -16.03 11.07
N GLU A 24 5.72 -14.86 10.46
CA GLU A 24 4.66 -14.19 9.71
C GLU A 24 4.70 -14.58 8.22
N PHE A 25 5.88 -14.84 7.68
CA PHE A 25 6.07 -15.20 6.27
C PHE A 25 6.54 -16.65 6.05
N GLY A 26 6.56 -17.48 7.10
CA GLY A 26 6.84 -18.92 7.01
C GLY A 26 8.25 -19.23 6.47
N GLY A 27 9.21 -18.35 6.69
CA GLY A 27 10.59 -18.46 6.21
C GLY A 27 10.82 -17.95 4.78
N LEU A 28 9.80 -17.40 4.12
CA LEU A 28 9.98 -16.76 2.81
C LEU A 28 10.78 -15.46 2.94
N PRO A 29 11.66 -15.11 1.97
CA PRO A 29 12.43 -13.89 2.02
C PRO A 29 11.56 -12.63 2.10
N ILE A 30 11.87 -11.75 3.05
CA ILE A 30 11.21 -10.45 3.25
C ILE A 30 12.19 -9.28 3.08
N GLN A 31 11.64 -8.07 3.04
CA GLN A 31 12.34 -6.78 3.12
C GLN A 31 11.65 -5.88 4.13
N ILE A 32 12.44 -5.10 4.88
CA ILE A 32 11.94 -4.09 5.81
C ILE A 32 12.30 -2.71 5.27
N GLY A 33 11.28 -1.94 4.93
CA GLY A 33 11.37 -0.58 4.40
C GLY A 33 10.57 0.43 5.23
N TYR A 34 10.38 1.63 4.69
CA TYR A 34 9.49 2.64 5.25
C TYR A 34 8.71 3.38 4.17
N CYS A 35 7.52 3.86 4.53
CA CYS A 35 6.79 4.89 3.81
C CYS A 35 6.54 6.06 4.78
N ASN A 36 7.10 7.23 4.47
CA ASN A 36 7.06 8.40 5.34
C ASN A 36 6.66 9.64 4.53
N GLY A 37 5.76 10.47 5.05
CA GLY A 37 5.53 11.77 4.44
C GLY A 37 4.20 12.41 4.79
N ASN A 38 3.61 13.08 3.80
CA ASN A 38 2.35 13.78 3.95
C ASN A 38 1.36 13.35 2.88
N ASN A 39 0.23 12.81 3.32
CA ASN A 39 -0.93 12.49 2.51
C ASN A 39 -2.21 12.81 3.29
N ASN A 40 -3.24 13.27 2.60
CA ASN A 40 -4.56 13.50 3.21
C ASN A 40 -5.68 13.01 2.28
N MET A 41 -5.36 12.29 1.21
CA MET A 41 -6.31 11.96 0.14
C MET A 41 -6.19 10.50 -0.31
N LEU A 42 -7.31 9.94 -0.77
CA LEU A 42 -7.40 8.63 -1.41
C LEU A 42 -7.09 8.72 -2.92
N ASN A 43 -5.89 9.18 -3.25
CA ASN A 43 -5.49 9.34 -4.65
C ASN A 43 -5.43 8.01 -5.42
N ALA A 44 -5.23 6.90 -4.71
CA ALA A 44 -5.26 5.56 -5.27
C ALA A 44 -5.61 4.54 -4.18
N VAL A 45 -5.82 3.30 -4.62
CA VAL A 45 -5.68 2.10 -3.79
C VAL A 45 -4.81 1.09 -4.53
N GLU A 46 -4.07 0.30 -3.75
CA GLU A 46 -3.25 -0.81 -4.19
C GLU A 46 -3.52 -2.06 -3.37
N TYR A 47 -3.07 -3.18 -3.92
CA TYR A 47 -3.02 -4.47 -3.23
C TYR A 47 -1.83 -5.28 -3.71
N HIS A 48 -1.46 -6.25 -2.87
CA HIS A 48 -0.37 -7.20 -3.08
C HIS A 48 -0.92 -8.63 -3.07
N ARG A 49 -0.24 -9.62 -3.66
CA ARG A 49 -0.64 -11.05 -3.55
C ARG A 49 -0.21 -11.69 -2.24
N SER A 50 0.35 -10.90 -1.36
CA SER A 50 0.82 -11.25 -0.03
C SER A 50 0.28 -10.25 0.96
N SER A 51 0.25 -10.63 2.23
CA SER A 51 0.06 -9.65 3.30
C SER A 51 1.23 -8.67 3.36
N GLU A 52 0.94 -7.47 3.85
CA GLU A 52 1.89 -6.42 4.21
C GLU A 52 1.81 -6.21 5.73
N ILE A 53 2.95 -6.24 6.43
CA ILE A 53 2.98 -5.85 7.84
C ILE A 53 3.36 -4.38 7.94
N ASN A 54 2.51 -3.60 8.60
CA ASN A 54 2.73 -2.18 8.83
C ASN A 54 2.96 -1.90 10.31
N ILE A 55 3.99 -1.12 10.60
CA ILE A 55 4.32 -0.68 11.95
C ILE A 55 4.24 0.85 12.00
N ALA A 56 3.23 1.36 12.69
CA ALA A 56 3.00 2.79 12.83
C ALA A 56 4.08 3.40 13.76
N VAL A 57 4.92 4.29 13.22
CA VAL A 57 5.93 5.03 14.02
C VAL A 57 5.33 6.33 14.56
N THR A 58 4.36 6.89 13.86
CA THR A 58 3.47 7.96 14.32
C THR A 58 2.02 7.47 14.24
N ASP A 59 1.09 8.16 14.89
CA ASP A 59 -0.32 8.00 14.59
C ASP A 59 -0.53 8.23 13.08
N LEU A 60 -1.26 7.33 12.44
CA LEU A 60 -1.55 7.40 11.01
C LEU A 60 -2.98 6.94 10.74
N ILE A 61 -3.55 7.40 9.63
CA ILE A 61 -4.88 6.96 9.20
C ILE A 61 -4.71 6.11 7.93
N LEU A 62 -5.28 4.91 7.94
CA LEU A 62 -5.42 4.11 6.73
C LEU A 62 -6.82 4.25 6.18
N LEU A 63 -6.89 4.54 4.88
CA LEU A 63 -8.13 4.46 4.12
C LEU A 63 -8.17 3.08 3.44
N LEU A 64 -9.05 2.21 3.92
CA LEU A 64 -9.08 0.81 3.55
C LEU A 64 -10.33 0.47 2.75
N GLY A 65 -10.17 -0.41 1.77
CA GLY A 65 -11.26 -1.04 1.02
C GLY A 65 -11.05 -2.55 0.93
N TRP A 66 -11.99 -3.24 0.29
CA TRP A 66 -11.95 -4.69 0.13
C TRP A 66 -11.86 -5.10 -1.33
N GLN A 67 -10.82 -5.84 -1.70
CA GLN A 67 -10.53 -6.22 -3.09
C GLN A 67 -11.70 -6.90 -3.82
N PRO A 68 -12.50 -7.79 -3.19
CA PRO A 68 -13.68 -8.38 -3.83
C PRO A 68 -14.78 -7.39 -4.25
N ASP A 69 -14.76 -6.16 -3.73
CA ASP A 69 -15.68 -5.10 -4.17
C ASP A 69 -15.27 -4.42 -5.48
N ILE A 70 -14.08 -4.73 -6.02
CA ILE A 70 -13.68 -4.33 -7.38
C ILE A 70 -14.60 -5.03 -8.39
N ASN A 71 -15.25 -4.26 -9.25
CA ASN A 71 -16.17 -4.83 -10.23
C ASN A 71 -15.44 -5.42 -11.45
N GLU A 72 -16.19 -6.07 -12.34
CA GLU A 72 -15.68 -6.70 -13.56
C GLU A 72 -14.94 -5.76 -14.51
N ASN A 73 -15.18 -4.45 -14.43
CA ASN A 73 -14.51 -3.42 -15.21
C ASN A 73 -13.30 -2.81 -14.47
N HIS A 74 -12.88 -3.42 -13.36
CA HIS A 74 -11.80 -2.97 -12.50
C HIS A 74 -12.03 -1.61 -11.82
N ASN A 75 -13.29 -1.19 -11.72
CA ASN A 75 -13.66 0.03 -11.02
C ASN A 75 -14.00 -0.25 -9.55
N TYR A 76 -13.75 0.73 -8.69
CA TYR A 76 -14.01 0.66 -7.26
C TYR A 76 -14.72 1.92 -6.74
N ASP A 77 -15.80 1.70 -5.98
CA ASP A 77 -16.61 2.78 -5.38
C ASP A 77 -15.92 3.33 -4.13
N THR A 78 -15.50 4.59 -4.15
CA THR A 78 -14.84 5.20 -2.99
C THR A 78 -15.78 5.32 -1.78
N SER A 79 -17.11 5.22 -1.94
CA SER A 79 -18.04 5.22 -0.81
C SER A 79 -17.92 3.99 0.08
N LYS A 80 -17.23 2.93 -0.38
CA LYS A 80 -16.97 1.69 0.40
C LYS A 80 -15.68 1.77 1.22
N ILE A 81 -14.94 2.86 1.13
CA ILE A 81 -13.69 3.04 1.86
C ILE A 81 -14.00 3.45 3.30
N GLU A 82 -13.32 2.80 4.24
CA GLU A 82 -13.39 3.11 5.66
C GLU A 82 -12.05 3.66 6.16
N ALA A 83 -12.10 4.63 7.07
CA ALA A 83 -10.92 5.26 7.65
C ALA A 83 -10.63 4.67 9.04
N PHE A 84 -9.41 4.19 9.24
CA PHE A 84 -8.95 3.61 10.50
C PHE A 84 -7.78 4.40 11.05
N LEU A 85 -7.91 4.89 12.29
CA LEU A 85 -6.78 5.39 13.06
C LEU A 85 -5.94 4.22 13.55
N VAL A 86 -4.66 4.24 13.23
CA VAL A 86 -3.65 3.31 13.74
C VAL A 86 -2.72 4.08 14.67
N PRO A 87 -2.81 3.88 16.00
CA PRO A 87 -1.95 4.57 16.95
C PRO A 87 -0.48 4.21 16.79
N ALA A 88 0.42 5.14 17.09
CA ALA A 88 1.86 4.92 17.12
C ALA A 88 2.23 3.72 18.00
N GLY A 89 3.17 2.91 17.54
CA GLY A 89 3.59 1.66 18.18
C GLY A 89 2.73 0.45 17.85
N THR A 90 1.66 0.61 17.06
CA THR A 90 0.81 -0.51 16.63
C THR A 90 1.42 -1.23 15.44
N ILE A 91 1.40 -2.56 15.48
CA ILE A 91 1.70 -3.45 14.36
C ILE A 91 0.37 -3.98 13.82
N ILE A 92 0.18 -3.90 12.51
CA ILE A 92 -0.99 -4.46 11.83
C ILE A 92 -0.54 -5.35 10.67
N GLU A 93 -1.36 -6.35 10.37
CA GLU A 93 -1.31 -7.07 9.11
C GLU A 93 -2.39 -6.50 8.17
N VAL A 94 -1.95 -6.06 7.00
CA VAL A 94 -2.82 -5.70 5.88
C VAL A 94 -2.91 -6.92 4.97
N PHE A 95 -4.04 -7.64 5.04
CA PHE A 95 -4.23 -8.86 4.25
C PHE A 95 -4.17 -8.57 2.74
N ALA A 96 -3.75 -9.55 1.95
CA ALA A 96 -3.67 -9.47 0.48
C ALA A 96 -4.97 -9.00 -0.22
N THR A 97 -6.13 -9.18 0.43
CA THR A 97 -7.44 -8.75 -0.06
C THR A 97 -7.84 -7.34 0.38
N THR A 98 -6.98 -6.63 1.12
CA THR A 98 -7.23 -5.29 1.62
C THR A 98 -6.67 -4.27 0.64
N LEU A 99 -7.54 -3.42 0.12
CA LEU A 99 -7.14 -2.26 -0.66
C LEU A 99 -6.65 -1.17 0.30
N HIS A 100 -5.49 -0.61 0.02
CA HIS A 100 -4.86 0.41 0.85
C HIS A 100 -4.02 1.33 -0.02
N TYR A 101 -3.48 2.41 0.53
CA TYR A 101 -2.49 3.26 -0.14
C TYR A 101 -1.59 3.91 0.89
N ALA A 102 -0.67 4.78 0.46
CA ALA A 102 0.16 5.56 1.36
C ALA A 102 -0.68 6.17 2.50
N PRO A 103 -0.33 5.92 3.77
CA PRO A 103 -1.12 6.36 4.91
C PRO A 103 -1.43 7.85 4.88
N CYS A 104 -2.59 8.24 5.41
CA CYS A 104 -2.92 9.63 5.65
C CYS A 104 -2.38 10.09 7.00
N ASN A 105 -2.12 11.39 7.07
CA ASN A 105 -1.76 12.10 8.29
C ASN A 105 -2.87 11.95 9.35
N ALA A 106 -2.52 11.56 10.58
CA ALA A 106 -3.39 11.74 11.74
C ALA A 106 -3.27 13.15 12.34
N ASP A 107 -2.13 13.81 12.12
CA ASP A 107 -1.84 15.18 12.58
C ASP A 107 -1.04 16.00 11.54
N ASN A 108 -0.64 17.22 11.90
CA ASN A 108 0.10 18.11 11.01
C ASN A 108 1.59 17.74 10.83
N ASN A 109 2.10 16.71 11.52
CA ASN A 109 3.51 16.31 11.49
C ASN A 109 3.83 15.25 10.42
N GLY A 110 2.83 14.81 9.65
CA GLY A 110 2.99 13.74 8.67
C GLY A 110 2.84 12.35 9.29
N PHE A 111 2.89 11.33 8.45
CA PHE A 111 2.91 9.93 8.88
C PHE A 111 4.31 9.35 8.75
N ARG A 112 4.62 8.36 9.59
CA ARG A 112 5.78 7.47 9.44
C ARG A 112 5.36 6.02 9.66
N CYS A 113 5.64 5.17 8.70
CA CYS A 113 5.29 3.76 8.71
C CYS A 113 6.49 2.91 8.29
N VAL A 114 6.85 1.92 9.10
CA VAL A 114 7.72 0.83 8.63
C VAL A 114 6.83 -0.18 7.91
N VAL A 115 7.33 -0.72 6.79
CA VAL A 115 6.62 -1.63 5.92
C VAL A 115 7.43 -2.91 5.78
N VAL A 116 6.81 -4.06 5.95
CA VAL A 116 7.44 -5.37 5.78
C VAL A 116 6.64 -6.18 4.77
N LEU A 117 7.34 -6.56 3.70
CA LEU A 117 6.76 -7.23 2.53
C LEU A 117 7.68 -8.35 2.07
N PRO A 118 7.19 -9.30 1.24
CA PRO A 118 8.07 -10.20 0.53
C PRO A 118 9.10 -9.44 -0.29
N LYS A 119 10.31 -10.00 -0.33
CA LYS A 119 11.44 -9.42 -1.04
C LYS A 119 11.10 -9.08 -2.49
N ASP A 120 11.56 -7.92 -2.94
CA ASP A 120 11.41 -7.34 -4.27
C ASP A 120 10.00 -6.78 -4.60
N THR A 121 9.07 -6.76 -3.63
CA THR A 121 7.79 -6.06 -3.79
C THR A 121 8.02 -4.57 -4.10
N ASN A 122 7.15 -3.97 -4.93
CA ASN A 122 7.22 -2.59 -5.38
C ASN A 122 8.40 -2.22 -6.32
N MET A 123 9.25 -3.19 -6.70
CA MET A 123 10.25 -2.95 -7.73
C MET A 123 9.62 -2.80 -9.13
N PRO A 124 10.25 -2.06 -10.06
CA PRO A 124 9.79 -1.99 -11.44
C PRO A 124 9.66 -3.38 -12.08
N LEU A 125 8.69 -3.53 -12.98
CA LEU A 125 8.58 -4.71 -13.82
C LEU A 125 9.74 -4.72 -14.82
N GLU A 126 10.38 -5.87 -14.99
CA GLU A 126 11.53 -6.06 -15.91
C GLU A 126 11.09 -6.63 -17.27
N TYR A 127 9.78 -6.69 -17.50
CA TYR A 127 9.16 -7.25 -18.70
C TYR A 127 7.93 -6.43 -19.08
N ASN A 128 7.58 -6.48 -20.37
CA ASN A 128 6.37 -5.83 -20.85
C ASN A 128 5.14 -6.67 -20.50
N VAL A 129 4.17 -6.05 -19.85
CA VAL A 129 2.89 -6.66 -19.52
C VAL A 129 1.83 -6.15 -20.48
N LYS A 130 1.09 -7.07 -21.10
CA LYS A 130 -0.11 -6.71 -21.86
C LYS A 130 -1.19 -6.34 -20.84
N LYS A 131 -1.75 -5.14 -20.97
CA LYS A 131 -2.75 -4.59 -20.04
C LYS A 131 -4.15 -5.12 -20.37
N ASN A 132 -4.40 -6.41 -20.10
CA ASN A 132 -5.69 -7.06 -20.33
C ASN A 132 -6.18 -7.82 -19.10
N GLY A 133 -7.49 -7.76 -18.82
CA GLY A 133 -8.03 -8.27 -17.56
C GLY A 133 -7.36 -7.59 -16.37
N GLU A 134 -7.12 -8.33 -15.29
CA GLU A 134 -6.51 -7.80 -14.07
C GLU A 134 -5.08 -7.27 -14.27
N ASP A 135 -4.35 -7.75 -15.28
CA ASP A 135 -3.02 -7.23 -15.63
C ASP A 135 -3.06 -5.76 -16.06
N ALA A 136 -4.25 -5.22 -16.39
CA ALA A 136 -4.46 -3.78 -16.53
C ALA A 136 -4.04 -3.01 -15.27
N LEU A 137 -4.27 -3.59 -14.09
CA LEU A 137 -3.96 -3.00 -12.78
C LEU A 137 -2.52 -3.24 -12.33
N LEU A 138 -1.81 -4.23 -12.89
CA LEU A 138 -0.45 -4.59 -12.48
C LEU A 138 0.53 -3.44 -12.74
N PHE A 139 1.05 -2.83 -11.68
CA PHE A 139 1.84 -1.59 -11.76
C PHE A 139 3.31 -1.80 -11.45
N ALA A 140 3.62 -2.66 -10.47
CA ALA A 140 4.98 -3.02 -10.07
C ALA A 140 5.03 -4.50 -9.62
N LYS A 141 6.22 -5.02 -9.32
CA LYS A 141 6.35 -6.40 -8.80
C LYS A 141 5.48 -6.55 -7.55
N ASN A 142 4.60 -7.55 -7.59
CA ASN A 142 3.64 -7.85 -6.52
C ASN A 142 2.74 -6.65 -6.14
N LYS A 143 2.42 -5.73 -7.07
CA LYS A 143 1.57 -4.55 -6.78
C LYS A 143 0.63 -4.22 -7.93
N TRP A 144 -0.66 -4.19 -7.62
CA TRP A 144 -1.73 -3.76 -8.50
C TRP A 144 -2.28 -2.45 -7.98
N LEU A 145 -2.56 -1.49 -8.85
CA LEU A 145 -2.87 -0.10 -8.49
C LEU A 145 -4.08 0.41 -9.29
N ILE A 146 -5.03 1.01 -8.58
CA ILE A 146 -6.19 1.70 -9.14
C ILE A 146 -6.14 3.15 -8.67
N GLY A 147 -5.97 4.09 -9.60
CA GLY A 147 -5.93 5.53 -9.34
C GLY A 147 -7.31 6.19 -9.42
N HIS A 148 -7.45 7.32 -8.74
CA HIS A 148 -8.59 8.22 -8.87
C HIS A 148 -8.45 9.12 -10.10
N LYS A 149 -9.58 9.43 -10.75
CA LYS A 149 -9.65 10.26 -11.96
C LYS A 149 -9.09 11.68 -11.80
N ASP A 150 -9.07 12.18 -10.56
CA ASP A 150 -8.57 13.52 -10.22
C ASP A 150 -7.05 13.58 -10.03
N THR A 151 -6.34 12.49 -10.34
CA THR A 151 -4.89 12.37 -10.18
C THR A 151 -4.19 12.24 -11.52
N ASP A 152 -2.89 12.56 -11.55
CA ASP A 152 -2.04 12.35 -12.71
C ASP A 152 -1.48 10.91 -12.82
N LEU A 153 -1.96 9.96 -12.01
CA LEU A 153 -1.43 8.58 -11.99
C LEU A 153 -1.64 7.85 -13.31
N GLY A 154 -2.67 8.21 -14.08
CA GLY A 154 -2.90 7.64 -15.41
C GLY A 154 -1.75 7.94 -16.37
N LYS A 155 -1.11 9.12 -16.25
CA LYS A 155 0.08 9.48 -17.04
C LYS A 155 1.31 8.66 -16.64
N GLN A 156 1.30 8.07 -15.44
CA GLN A 156 2.35 7.20 -14.91
C GLN A 156 2.07 5.72 -15.21
N GLY A 157 0.98 5.40 -15.92
CA GLY A 157 0.62 4.04 -16.33
C GLY A 157 -0.28 3.29 -15.34
N ALA A 158 -0.82 3.98 -14.32
CA ALA A 158 -1.84 3.40 -13.45
C ALA A 158 -3.19 3.28 -14.18
N PHE A 159 -3.97 2.25 -13.84
CA PHE A 159 -5.35 2.16 -14.27
C PHE A 159 -6.20 3.18 -13.49
N ILE A 160 -7.05 3.94 -14.17
CA ILE A 160 -7.96 4.90 -13.53
C ILE A 160 -9.33 4.25 -13.39
N GLY A 161 -9.67 3.85 -12.16
CA GLY A 161 -10.88 3.08 -11.87
C GLY A 161 -11.56 3.43 -10.55
N LEU A 162 -10.96 4.28 -9.70
CA LEU A 162 -11.68 4.79 -8.54
C LEU A 162 -12.71 5.82 -9.00
N TYR A 163 -13.96 5.67 -8.55
CA TYR A 163 -15.06 6.58 -8.81
C TYR A 163 -15.80 6.94 -7.51
N GLY A 164 -16.43 8.11 -7.51
CA GLY A 164 -16.99 8.72 -6.31
C GLY A 164 -16.20 9.96 -5.92
N ASP A 165 -16.22 10.29 -4.63
CA ASP A 165 -15.44 11.39 -4.08
C ASP A 165 -13.97 10.95 -3.88
N ASN A 166 -13.03 11.83 -4.22
CA ASN A 166 -11.64 11.67 -3.79
C ASN A 166 -11.55 12.03 -2.30
N ILE A 167 -11.75 11.03 -1.44
CA ILE A 167 -11.82 11.20 0.02
C ILE A 167 -10.63 12.04 0.50
N SER A 168 -10.95 13.11 1.22
CA SER A 168 -10.00 14.02 1.84
C SER A 168 -10.25 14.07 3.35
N LEU A 169 -9.21 13.93 4.15
CA LEU A 169 -9.27 13.95 5.62
C LEU A 169 -8.91 15.33 6.22
N LYS A 170 -8.94 16.38 5.39
CA LYS A 170 -8.78 17.78 5.82
C LYS A 170 -10.10 18.47 6.09
#